data_AF-A0A955SL28-F1
#
_entry.id   AF-A0A955SL28-F1
#
_cell.length_a   1.000
_cell.length_b   1.000
_cell.length_c   1.000
_cell.angle_alpha   90.00
_cell.angle_beta   90.00
_cell.angle_gamma   90.00
#
_symmetry.space_group_name_H-M   'P 1'
#
loop_
_entity.id
_entity.type
_entity.pdbx_description
1 polymer ?
#
loop_
_entity_poly.entity_id
_entity_poly.type
_entity_poly.pdbx_seq_one_letter_code
_entity_poly.pdbx_strand_id
1 'polypeptide(L)'
;MAEGPGKGNKGNKDFHETDYYAKFHEQEARLNPQDETSEDPSGEIDEDTIQDLMDATLSKAKPSESAGNLDTDVKADWLAGGEKDPDGSRPETGRRPPAGLSPQKTIRRTSHKGVVGKRRTPSRRKRWWQSKRRVYGALKWVFLVLFFAGLFGTFWYTQVTGRNILAELEAEAGRLHEMGDYAAALEKYQQLLDKVNAIPGYPMAKLQFLMGASNEGYWNKGRGPSESFEKANDHYDRAIELDQGEMKVYAVESLLAKSEMLVAKAGASDSPDPADIERAKDLLEEVIADRTFRANPMVNKGIPFRRLADLIREEDPVRAIDLLEQARKNQGDLEEGYENLEIGLIYKELLDDPDQAVEHFERVHQNELAPREVKQFADQQLEQLKSTRLEPPDLYSPDMLDKFPREGDLQ
;
A
#
# COMPACT_ATOMS: atom_id res chain seq x y z
N MET A 1 55.42 6.30 -23.26
CA MET A 1 54.03 6.53 -22.85
C MET A 1 53.20 5.40 -23.42
N ALA A 2 52.79 4.47 -22.57
CA ALA A 2 51.90 3.37 -22.90
C ALA A 2 51.19 3.01 -21.59
N GLU A 3 49.89 3.25 -21.53
CA GLU A 3 49.07 2.96 -20.35
C GLU A 3 48.69 1.48 -20.37
N GLY A 4 48.91 0.79 -19.26
CA GLY A 4 48.53 -0.62 -19.10
C GLY A 4 47.09 -0.73 -18.59
N PRO A 5 46.32 -1.75 -19.01
CA PRO A 5 44.96 -1.93 -18.52
C PRO A 5 44.95 -2.31 -17.03
N GLY A 6 44.15 -1.59 -16.25
CA GLY A 6 43.93 -1.88 -14.83
C GLY A 6 43.35 -3.29 -14.62
N LYS A 7 43.92 -4.03 -13.67
CA LYS A 7 43.37 -5.33 -13.27
C LYS A 7 42.16 -5.09 -12.36
N GLY A 8 40.96 -5.39 -12.87
CA GLY A 8 39.74 -5.38 -12.05
C GLY A 8 39.88 -6.36 -10.88
N ASN A 9 39.69 -5.85 -9.66
CA ASN A 9 39.76 -6.64 -8.44
C ASN A 9 38.50 -7.53 -8.33
N LYS A 10 38.66 -8.85 -8.44
CA LYS A 10 37.57 -9.82 -8.22
C LYS A 10 37.65 -10.35 -6.78
N GLY A 11 37.23 -9.53 -5.82
CA GLY A 11 37.03 -9.93 -4.43
C GLY A 11 35.55 -10.16 -4.13
N ASN A 12 35.25 -11.22 -3.37
CA ASN A 12 33.96 -11.58 -2.76
C ASN A 12 32.66 -11.07 -3.44
N LYS A 13 32.00 -11.95 -4.21
CA LYS A 13 30.59 -11.79 -4.64
C LYS A 13 29.64 -12.86 -4.08
N ASP A 14 30.08 -13.60 -3.06
CA ASP A 14 29.36 -14.80 -2.56
C ASP A 14 28.42 -14.49 -1.38
N PHE A 15 28.03 -13.23 -1.18
CA PHE A 15 26.96 -12.86 -0.24
C PHE A 15 25.63 -12.77 -0.98
N HIS A 16 24.96 -13.92 -1.13
CA HIS A 16 23.69 -14.01 -1.86
C HIS A 16 22.54 -13.34 -1.09
N GLU A 17 22.16 -12.13 -1.52
CA GLU A 17 20.99 -11.36 -1.07
C GLU A 17 19.68 -12.18 -1.00
N THR A 18 19.51 -13.15 -1.90
CA THR A 18 18.34 -14.03 -1.94
C THR A 18 18.20 -14.92 -0.69
N ASP A 19 19.31 -15.27 -0.05
CA ASP A 19 19.34 -16.10 1.16
C ASP A 19 19.00 -15.29 2.43
N TYR A 20 19.00 -13.96 2.32
CA TYR A 20 18.79 -13.01 3.40
C TYR A 20 17.30 -12.70 3.59
N TYR A 21 16.61 -12.30 2.52
CA TYR A 21 15.15 -12.06 2.56
C TYR A 21 14.33 -13.32 2.84
N ALA A 22 14.81 -14.50 2.43
CA ALA A 22 14.17 -15.78 2.78
C ALA A 22 14.18 -16.02 4.31
N LYS A 23 15.31 -15.72 4.98
CA LYS A 23 15.44 -15.85 6.44
C LYS A 23 14.65 -14.79 7.20
N PHE A 24 14.50 -13.58 6.63
CA PHE A 24 13.66 -12.53 7.21
C PHE A 24 12.20 -12.97 7.34
N HIS A 25 11.58 -13.46 6.26
CA HIS A 25 10.20 -13.97 6.31
C HIS A 25 10.07 -15.28 7.11
N GLU A 26 11.09 -16.15 7.10
CA GLU A 26 11.13 -17.31 8.01
C GLU A 26 11.15 -16.87 9.49
N GLN A 27 11.79 -15.73 9.80
CA GLN A 27 11.85 -15.17 11.15
C GLN A 27 10.53 -14.47 11.55
N GLU A 28 9.85 -13.78 10.64
CA GLU A 28 8.47 -13.30 10.86
C GLU A 28 7.52 -14.46 11.16
N ALA A 29 7.57 -15.55 10.39
CA ALA A 29 6.75 -16.74 10.61
C ALA A 29 7.00 -17.38 11.99
N ARG A 30 8.26 -17.41 12.45
CA ARG A 30 8.63 -17.92 13.78
C ARG A 30 8.23 -16.99 14.94
N LEU A 31 8.07 -15.69 14.69
CA LEU A 31 7.68 -14.70 15.70
C LEU A 31 6.15 -14.59 15.86
N ASN A 32 5.38 -15.20 14.97
CA ASN A 32 3.92 -15.29 15.05
C ASN A 32 3.44 -16.76 15.09
N PRO A 33 3.80 -17.55 16.14
CA PRO A 33 3.35 -18.92 16.25
C PRO A 33 1.85 -18.97 16.52
N GLN A 34 1.06 -19.35 15.51
CA GLN A 34 -0.25 -19.92 15.77
C GLN A 34 -0.04 -21.28 16.46
N ASP A 35 -0.84 -21.55 17.51
CA ASP A 35 -0.66 -22.72 18.37
C ASP A 35 -0.63 -24.04 17.56
N GLU A 36 0.57 -24.65 17.44
CA GLU A 36 0.76 -26.02 16.95
C GLU A 36 0.29 -27.08 17.97
N THR A 37 -0.95 -26.93 18.45
CA THR A 37 -1.68 -27.95 19.20
C THR A 37 -3.12 -28.07 18.69
N SER A 38 -3.28 -28.37 17.41
CA SER A 38 -4.52 -28.97 16.91
C SER A 38 -4.21 -30.36 16.35
N GLU A 39 -4.84 -31.37 16.95
CA GLU A 39 -4.78 -32.76 16.47
C GLU A 39 -5.47 -32.87 15.10
N ASP A 40 -4.93 -33.73 14.24
CA ASP A 40 -5.38 -34.03 12.87
C ASP A 40 -6.92 -34.14 12.73
N PRO A 41 -7.58 -33.16 12.09
CA PRO A 41 -9.02 -33.19 11.85
C PRO A 41 -9.33 -33.79 10.46
N SER A 42 -8.76 -34.96 10.14
CA SER A 42 -9.24 -35.82 9.04
C SER A 42 -10.58 -36.51 9.34
N GLY A 43 -11.25 -36.12 10.42
CA GLY A 43 -12.63 -36.48 10.72
C GLY A 43 -13.61 -35.72 9.83
N GLU A 44 -14.30 -36.46 8.96
CA GLU A 44 -15.43 -36.02 8.16
C GLU A 44 -16.47 -35.29 9.05
N ILE A 45 -16.62 -33.98 8.85
CA ILE A 45 -17.57 -33.18 9.64
C ILE A 45 -18.98 -33.52 9.15
N ASP A 46 -19.72 -34.22 10.00
CA ASP A 46 -21.12 -34.58 9.79
C ASP A 46 -21.99 -33.36 9.45
N GLU A 47 -22.85 -33.47 8.44
CA GLU A 47 -23.80 -32.41 8.04
C GLU A 47 -24.68 -31.99 9.24
N ASP A 48 -25.00 -32.91 10.15
CA ASP A 48 -25.76 -32.61 11.38
C ASP A 48 -25.00 -31.65 12.31
N THR A 49 -23.66 -31.72 12.36
CA THR A 49 -22.83 -30.79 13.17
C THR A 49 -22.80 -29.38 12.58
N ILE A 50 -22.81 -29.27 11.25
CA ILE A 50 -22.89 -27.98 10.54
C ILE A 50 -24.28 -27.36 10.75
N GLN A 51 -25.33 -28.17 10.72
CA GLN A 51 -26.70 -27.73 10.96
C GLN A 51 -26.91 -27.24 12.41
N ASP A 52 -26.39 -27.97 13.41
CA ASP A 52 -26.44 -27.56 14.82
C ASP A 52 -25.69 -26.24 15.07
N LEU A 53 -24.56 -26.00 14.39
CA LEU A 53 -23.84 -24.73 14.45
C LEU A 53 -24.64 -23.57 13.85
N MET A 54 -25.33 -23.78 12.73
CA MET A 54 -26.21 -22.77 12.14
C MET A 54 -27.41 -22.46 13.05
N ASP A 55 -28.06 -23.46 13.64
CA ASP A 55 -29.18 -23.27 14.56
C ASP A 55 -28.73 -22.64 15.89
N ALA A 56 -27.51 -22.90 16.36
CA ALA A 56 -26.90 -22.21 17.49
C ALA A 56 -26.61 -20.73 17.22
N THR A 57 -26.26 -20.34 15.98
CA THR A 57 -26.14 -18.92 15.59
C THR A 57 -27.49 -18.24 15.39
N LEU A 58 -28.47 -18.92 14.79
CA LEU A 58 -29.82 -18.38 14.59
C LEU A 58 -30.59 -18.20 15.91
N SER A 59 -30.42 -19.11 16.88
CA SER A 59 -31.08 -19.01 18.19
C SER A 59 -30.56 -17.84 19.06
N LYS A 60 -29.33 -17.36 18.82
CA LYS A 60 -28.78 -16.15 19.46
C LYS A 60 -29.33 -14.84 18.86
N ALA A 61 -29.92 -14.88 17.67
CA ALA A 61 -30.53 -13.73 17.01
C ALA A 61 -32.02 -13.56 17.39
N LYS A 62 -32.30 -13.11 18.63
CA LYS A 62 -33.63 -12.60 19.01
C LYS A 62 -33.68 -11.07 19.04
N PRO A 63 -34.77 -10.45 18.56
CA PRO A 63 -34.88 -8.99 18.47
C PRO A 63 -35.13 -8.38 19.85
N SER A 64 -34.39 -7.33 20.19
CA SER A 64 -34.63 -6.54 21.40
C SER A 64 -35.82 -5.60 21.20
N GLU A 65 -36.98 -5.97 21.75
CA GLU A 65 -38.07 -5.01 21.99
C GLU A 65 -37.73 -4.13 23.19
N SER A 66 -37.44 -2.84 22.95
CA SER A 66 -37.68 -1.80 23.96
C SER A 66 -37.95 -0.44 23.30
N ALA A 67 -39.22 -0.07 23.23
CA ALA A 67 -39.63 1.32 23.08
C ALA A 67 -39.79 1.92 24.49
N GLY A 68 -39.04 2.98 24.79
CA GLY A 68 -39.11 3.68 26.08
C GLY A 68 -38.52 5.07 25.98
N ASN A 69 -39.37 6.09 26.12
CA ASN A 69 -39.01 7.51 26.01
C ASN A 69 -37.91 7.93 27.00
N LEU A 70 -37.08 8.90 26.61
CA LEU A 70 -36.97 10.16 27.36
C LEU A 70 -36.36 11.29 26.50
N ASP A 71 -36.93 12.49 26.63
CA ASP A 71 -36.23 13.74 26.30
C ASP A 71 -35.14 14.03 27.33
N THR A 72 -33.99 14.55 26.90
CA THR A 72 -33.30 15.66 27.60
C THR A 72 -32.32 16.39 26.69
N ASP A 73 -32.39 17.72 26.70
CA ASP A 73 -31.35 18.61 26.17
C ASP A 73 -30.02 18.39 26.91
N VAL A 74 -28.93 18.11 26.18
CA VAL A 74 -27.57 18.46 26.61
C VAL A 74 -26.80 19.04 25.43
N LYS A 75 -26.28 20.25 25.63
CA LYS A 75 -25.43 20.96 24.67
C LYS A 75 -24.08 20.27 24.53
N ALA A 76 -23.62 20.09 23.30
CA ALA A 76 -22.20 19.90 23.00
C ALA A 76 -21.53 21.27 22.81
N ASP A 77 -20.91 21.79 23.86
CA ASP A 77 -19.73 22.65 23.71
C ASP A 77 -18.50 21.74 23.48
N TRP A 78 -17.40 22.32 22.99
CA TRP A 78 -16.09 21.71 22.70
C TRP A 78 -15.95 20.92 21.38
N LEU A 79 -15.40 21.58 20.35
CA LEU A 79 -13.96 21.48 20.02
C LEU A 79 -13.59 22.44 18.88
N ALA A 80 -12.92 23.54 19.23
CA ALA A 80 -12.27 24.43 18.27
C ALA A 80 -11.06 25.10 18.94
N GLY A 81 -10.01 24.31 19.21
CA GLY A 81 -8.71 24.81 19.61
C GLY A 81 -8.01 25.46 18.42
N GLY A 82 -8.34 26.73 18.14
CA GLY A 82 -7.64 27.55 17.15
C GLY A 82 -6.39 28.18 17.78
N GLU A 83 -5.23 27.85 17.25
CA GLU A 83 -3.92 28.29 17.71
C GLU A 83 -3.73 29.81 17.51
N LYS A 84 -2.85 30.42 18.31
CA LYS A 84 -2.60 31.86 18.29
C LYS A 84 -1.59 32.22 17.21
N ASP A 85 -1.84 33.30 16.49
CA ASP A 85 -0.76 34.16 15.99
C ASP A 85 -0.98 35.62 16.43
N PRO A 86 0.07 36.38 16.77
CA PRO A 86 -0.05 37.73 17.29
C PRO A 86 0.33 38.77 16.23
N ASP A 87 -0.65 39.51 15.71
CA ASP A 87 -0.36 40.90 15.36
C ASP A 87 -1.55 41.85 15.58
N GLY A 88 -1.26 42.96 16.24
CA GLY A 88 -2.26 43.90 16.72
C GLY A 88 -2.24 45.18 15.89
N SER A 89 -3.28 45.42 15.08
CA SER A 89 -3.43 46.71 14.37
C SER A 89 -4.88 47.15 14.11
N ARG A 90 -5.53 47.61 15.20
CA ARG A 90 -6.30 48.88 15.24
C ARG A 90 -7.61 48.93 14.37
N PRO A 91 -8.41 50.04 14.35
CA PRO A 91 -9.60 50.03 15.21
C PRO A 91 -10.95 50.47 14.57
N GLU A 92 -11.99 50.45 15.42
CA GLU A 92 -13.12 51.40 15.50
C GLU A 92 -14.23 51.48 14.43
N THR A 93 -15.42 51.04 14.86
CA THR A 93 -16.74 51.71 14.75
C THR A 93 -17.42 51.91 13.38
N GLY A 94 -18.61 51.32 13.23
CA GLY A 94 -19.48 51.53 12.07
C GLY A 94 -20.95 51.13 12.26
N ARG A 95 -21.72 51.95 12.99
CA ARG A 95 -23.19 52.17 12.93
C ARG A 95 -24.17 50.99 12.60
N ARG A 96 -25.05 50.70 13.57
CA ARG A 96 -26.44 50.17 13.39
C ARG A 96 -27.30 51.08 12.45
N PRO A 97 -28.58 50.75 12.14
CA PRO A 97 -29.23 49.53 11.62
C PRO A 97 -30.03 49.92 10.33
N PRO A 98 -31.31 49.56 10.02
CA PRO A 98 -32.18 48.40 10.35
C PRO A 98 -32.94 47.77 9.13
N ALA A 99 -33.78 46.76 9.46
CA ALA A 99 -35.09 46.45 8.85
C ALA A 99 -35.22 46.08 7.35
N GLY A 100 -35.42 44.78 7.10
CA GLY A 100 -35.83 44.20 5.80
C GLY A 100 -36.86 43.07 5.93
N LEU A 101 -37.92 43.24 6.72
CA LEU A 101 -39.02 42.26 6.82
C LEU A 101 -39.89 42.28 5.55
N SER A 102 -39.76 41.27 4.70
CA SER A 102 -40.62 41.09 3.52
C SER A 102 -42.03 40.60 3.91
N PRO A 103 -43.14 41.14 3.36
CA PRO A 103 -44.48 40.82 3.87
C PRO A 103 -45.06 39.52 3.28
N GLN A 104 -45.67 38.69 4.15
CA GLN A 104 -46.58 37.64 3.68
C GLN A 104 -47.83 38.28 3.03
N LYS A 105 -47.98 38.12 1.71
CA LYS A 105 -49.18 38.53 0.97
C LYS A 105 -50.39 37.67 1.37
N THR A 106 -51.16 38.14 2.34
CA THR A 106 -52.52 37.65 2.62
C THR A 106 -53.47 38.06 1.49
N ILE A 107 -53.63 37.20 0.48
CA ILE A 107 -54.61 37.41 -0.59
C ILE A 107 -56.02 37.18 -0.03
N ARG A 108 -56.66 38.24 0.47
CA ARG A 108 -58.13 38.31 0.60
C ARG A 108 -58.74 38.15 -0.79
N ARG A 109 -59.33 36.99 -1.09
CA ARG A 109 -60.21 36.85 -2.25
C ARG A 109 -61.65 37.20 -1.87
N THR A 110 -62.22 38.10 -2.65
CA THR A 110 -63.54 38.68 -2.48
C THR A 110 -64.66 37.65 -2.68
N SER A 111 -65.71 37.77 -1.87
CA SER A 111 -66.95 37.01 -2.01
C SER A 111 -67.72 37.49 -3.24
N HIS A 112 -67.64 36.75 -4.35
CA HIS A 112 -68.56 36.92 -5.47
C HIS A 112 -69.82 36.07 -5.25
N LYS A 113 -70.92 36.76 -4.98
CA LYS A 113 -72.27 36.20 -4.91
C LYS A 113 -72.67 35.57 -6.25
N GLY A 114 -73.25 34.38 -6.16
CA GLY A 114 -74.52 34.07 -6.83
C GLY A 114 -74.58 34.13 -8.37
N VAL A 115 -74.14 33.06 -9.02
CA VAL A 115 -74.88 32.52 -10.18
C VAL A 115 -75.19 31.05 -9.89
N VAL A 116 -76.46 30.76 -9.57
CA VAL A 116 -76.94 29.40 -9.31
C VAL A 116 -77.16 28.67 -10.64
N GLY A 117 -76.06 28.44 -11.36
CA GLY A 117 -76.05 27.51 -12.49
C GLY A 117 -76.36 26.11 -11.96
N LYS A 118 -77.53 25.56 -12.33
CA LYS A 118 -77.96 24.21 -11.94
C LYS A 118 -76.84 23.22 -12.23
N ARG A 119 -76.14 22.77 -11.19
CA ARG A 119 -75.06 21.77 -11.28
C ARG A 119 -75.67 20.48 -11.80
N ARG A 120 -75.63 20.26 -13.12
CA ARG A 120 -75.97 18.98 -13.75
C ARG A 120 -75.13 17.92 -13.06
N THR A 121 -75.78 17.11 -12.23
CA THR A 121 -75.10 16.05 -11.48
C THR A 121 -74.39 15.16 -12.50
N PRO A 122 -73.08 14.89 -12.34
CA PRO A 122 -72.37 14.06 -13.29
C PRO A 122 -73.09 12.70 -13.35
N SER A 123 -73.54 12.37 -14.56
CA SER A 123 -74.33 11.17 -14.83
C SER A 123 -73.62 9.94 -14.27
N ARG A 124 -74.38 8.90 -13.87
CA ARG A 124 -73.82 7.68 -13.24
C ARG A 124 -72.63 7.13 -14.04
N ARG A 125 -72.65 7.22 -15.38
CA ARG A 125 -71.49 6.93 -16.27
C ARG A 125 -70.21 7.71 -15.90
N LYS A 126 -70.24 9.04 -15.75
CA LYS A 126 -69.02 9.83 -15.44
C LYS A 126 -68.41 9.45 -14.08
N ARG A 127 -69.23 9.18 -13.06
CA ARG A 127 -68.73 8.73 -11.74
C ARG A 127 -68.13 7.33 -11.79
N TRP A 128 -68.74 6.40 -12.52
CA TRP A 128 -68.20 5.06 -12.75
C TRP A 128 -66.85 5.09 -13.50
N TRP A 129 -66.73 5.92 -14.54
CA TRP A 129 -65.46 6.11 -15.26
C TRP A 129 -64.35 6.73 -14.39
N GLN A 130 -64.68 7.68 -13.51
CA GLN A 130 -63.71 8.23 -12.55
C GLN A 130 -63.28 7.21 -11.49
N SER A 131 -64.20 6.37 -11.00
CA SER A 131 -63.89 5.28 -10.07
C SER A 131 -62.95 4.27 -10.73
N LYS A 132 -63.26 3.79 -11.96
CA LYS A 132 -62.35 2.92 -12.72
C LYS A 132 -60.96 3.53 -12.92
N ARG A 133 -60.84 4.81 -13.29
CA ARG A 133 -59.53 5.46 -13.44
C ARG A 133 -58.68 5.43 -12.16
N ARG A 134 -59.28 5.56 -10.97
CA ARG A 134 -58.56 5.43 -9.69
C ARG A 134 -58.09 4.00 -9.44
N VAL A 135 -58.95 3.01 -9.67
CA VAL A 135 -58.62 1.58 -9.50
C VAL A 135 -57.51 1.15 -10.47
N TYR A 136 -57.63 1.49 -11.76
CA TYR A 136 -56.57 1.23 -12.75
C TYR A 136 -55.28 2.00 -12.44
N GLY A 137 -55.36 3.21 -11.90
CA GLY A 137 -54.20 3.97 -11.44
C GLY A 137 -53.46 3.27 -10.29
N ALA A 138 -54.21 2.81 -9.28
CA ALA A 138 -53.65 2.06 -8.15
C ALA A 138 -53.03 0.72 -8.60
N LEU A 139 -53.73 -0.06 -9.43
CA LEU A 139 -53.20 -1.30 -10.01
C LEU A 139 -51.93 -1.07 -10.85
N LYS A 140 -51.87 0.02 -11.63
CA LYS A 140 -50.66 0.38 -12.38
C LYS A 140 -49.50 0.74 -11.44
N TRP A 141 -49.76 1.45 -10.34
CA TRP A 141 -48.74 1.74 -9.32
C TRP A 141 -48.25 0.48 -8.61
N VAL A 142 -49.14 -0.43 -8.21
CA VAL A 142 -48.76 -1.72 -7.60
C VAL A 142 -47.91 -2.54 -8.57
N PHE A 143 -48.30 -2.65 -9.84
CA PHE A 143 -47.51 -3.35 -10.85
C PHE A 143 -46.14 -2.69 -11.06
N LEU A 144 -46.06 -1.35 -11.09
CA LEU A 144 -44.80 -0.62 -11.21
C LEU A 144 -43.87 -0.89 -10.03
N VAL A 145 -44.39 -0.85 -8.79
CA VAL A 145 -43.62 -1.11 -7.56
C VAL A 145 -43.12 -2.56 -7.53
N LEU A 146 -43.97 -3.53 -7.86
CA LEU A 146 -43.55 -4.95 -7.92
C LEU A 146 -42.52 -5.21 -9.02
N PHE A 147 -42.65 -4.55 -10.17
CA PHE A 147 -41.67 -4.64 -11.26
C PHE A 147 -40.30 -4.10 -10.84
N PHE A 148 -40.25 -2.90 -10.24
CA PHE A 148 -38.98 -2.34 -9.73
C PHE A 148 -38.43 -3.13 -8.53
N ALA A 149 -39.27 -3.67 -7.65
CA ALA A 149 -38.83 -4.55 -6.57
C ALA A 149 -38.20 -5.86 -7.09
N GLY A 150 -38.76 -6.44 -8.16
CA GLY A 150 -38.19 -7.62 -8.82
C GLY A 150 -36.84 -7.33 -9.51
N LEU A 151 -36.73 -6.20 -10.21
CA LEU A 151 -35.46 -5.75 -10.80
C LEU A 151 -34.42 -5.41 -9.73
N PHE A 152 -34.81 -4.75 -8.64
CA PHE A 152 -33.90 -4.43 -7.54
C PHE A 152 -33.46 -5.68 -6.78
N GLY A 153 -34.38 -6.63 -6.53
CA GLY A 153 -34.07 -7.90 -5.87
C GLY A 153 -33.11 -8.76 -6.70
N THR A 154 -33.31 -8.85 -8.02
CA THR A 154 -32.38 -9.56 -8.91
C THR A 154 -31.01 -8.87 -9.02
N PHE A 155 -30.98 -7.54 -9.15
CA PHE A 155 -29.74 -6.75 -9.12
C PHE A 155 -28.98 -6.95 -7.80
N TRP A 156 -29.66 -6.82 -6.66
CA TRP A 156 -29.06 -6.96 -5.32
C TRP A 156 -28.58 -8.39 -5.07
N TYR A 157 -29.36 -9.41 -5.45
CA TYR A 157 -28.95 -10.81 -5.37
C TYR A 157 -27.68 -11.09 -6.19
N THR A 158 -27.60 -10.56 -7.41
CA THR A 158 -26.41 -10.72 -8.28
C THR A 158 -25.19 -10.00 -7.71
N GLN A 159 -25.37 -8.79 -7.14
CA GLN A 159 -24.30 -8.01 -6.52
C GLN A 159 -23.76 -8.65 -5.24
N VAL A 160 -24.63 -9.22 -4.40
CA VAL A 160 -24.24 -9.84 -3.12
C VAL A 160 -23.66 -11.24 -3.33
N THR A 161 -24.29 -12.10 -4.15
CA THR A 161 -23.71 -13.42 -4.46
C THR A 161 -22.38 -13.29 -5.21
N GLY A 162 -22.28 -12.33 -6.15
CA GLY A 162 -21.02 -12.02 -6.81
C GLY A 162 -19.91 -11.65 -5.83
N ARG A 163 -20.16 -10.76 -4.86
CA ARG A 163 -19.16 -10.38 -3.85
C ARG A 163 -18.71 -11.55 -2.97
N ASN A 164 -19.64 -12.40 -2.53
CA ASN A 164 -19.30 -13.55 -1.70
C ASN A 164 -18.40 -14.55 -2.46
N ILE A 165 -18.74 -14.84 -3.73
CA ILE A 165 -17.96 -15.74 -4.59
C ILE A 165 -16.56 -15.19 -4.91
N LEU A 166 -16.42 -13.86 -5.01
CA LEU A 166 -15.11 -13.23 -5.20
C LEU A 166 -14.28 -13.32 -3.91
N ALA A 167 -14.86 -13.00 -2.75
CA ALA A 167 -14.15 -13.07 -1.46
C ALA A 167 -13.71 -14.50 -1.09
N GLU A 168 -14.52 -15.51 -1.40
CA GLU A 168 -14.18 -16.92 -1.18
C GLU A 168 -12.97 -17.35 -2.03
N LEU A 169 -12.97 -17.04 -3.32
CA LEU A 169 -11.85 -17.32 -4.22
C LEU A 169 -10.59 -16.52 -3.87
N GLU A 170 -10.74 -15.29 -3.38
CA GLU A 170 -9.63 -14.44 -2.94
C GLU A 170 -8.97 -15.01 -1.68
N ALA A 171 -9.76 -15.45 -0.70
CA ALA A 171 -9.26 -16.14 0.49
C ALA A 171 -8.60 -17.49 0.14
N GLU A 172 -9.16 -18.24 -0.82
CA GLU A 172 -8.54 -19.47 -1.30
C GLU A 172 -7.20 -19.21 -2.01
N ALA A 173 -7.11 -18.16 -2.83
CA ALA A 173 -5.87 -17.76 -3.50
C ALA A 173 -4.79 -17.33 -2.49
N GLY A 174 -5.16 -16.52 -1.49
CA GLY A 174 -4.25 -16.11 -0.40
C GLY A 174 -3.73 -17.32 0.41
N ARG A 175 -4.59 -18.27 0.76
CA ARG A 175 -4.18 -19.50 1.43
C ARG A 175 -3.22 -20.35 0.58
N LEU A 176 -3.43 -20.41 -0.74
CA LEU A 176 -2.53 -21.13 -1.66
C LEU A 176 -1.16 -20.43 -1.77
N HIS A 177 -1.14 -19.09 -1.76
CA HIS A 177 0.09 -18.30 -1.67
C HIS A 177 0.87 -18.59 -0.36
N GLU A 178 0.19 -18.56 0.79
CA GLU A 178 0.79 -18.90 2.09
C GLU A 178 1.35 -20.34 2.15
N MET A 179 0.73 -21.27 1.42
CA MET A 179 1.21 -22.64 1.25
C MET A 179 2.32 -22.80 0.20
N GLY A 180 2.71 -21.72 -0.50
CA GLY A 180 3.71 -21.73 -1.56
C GLY A 180 3.24 -22.35 -2.88
N ASP A 181 1.95 -22.68 -3.03
CA ASP A 181 1.37 -23.16 -4.30
C ASP A 181 0.97 -21.98 -5.20
N TYR A 182 1.99 -21.22 -5.61
CA TYR A 182 1.87 -20.07 -6.51
C TYR A 182 1.25 -20.45 -7.87
N ALA A 183 1.31 -21.73 -8.26
CA ALA A 183 0.69 -22.21 -9.50
C ALA A 183 -0.84 -22.31 -9.38
N ALA A 184 -1.35 -22.89 -8.29
CA ALA A 184 -2.77 -22.93 -8.01
C ALA A 184 -3.32 -21.54 -7.65
N ALA A 185 -2.58 -20.75 -6.86
CA ALA A 185 -2.96 -19.37 -6.53
C ALA A 185 -3.13 -18.50 -7.79
N LEU A 186 -2.20 -18.58 -8.75
CA LEU A 186 -2.30 -17.90 -10.04
C LEU A 186 -3.55 -18.33 -10.83
N GLU A 187 -3.91 -19.61 -10.83
CA GLU A 187 -5.14 -20.09 -11.48
C GLU A 187 -6.39 -19.47 -10.84
N LYS A 188 -6.43 -19.38 -9.50
CA LYS A 188 -7.54 -18.74 -8.77
C LYS A 188 -7.65 -17.25 -9.09
N TYR A 189 -6.54 -16.51 -9.16
CA TYR A 189 -6.58 -15.11 -9.60
C TYR A 189 -7.00 -14.95 -11.06
N GLN A 190 -6.67 -15.87 -11.96
CA GLN A 190 -7.19 -15.86 -13.34
C GLN A 190 -8.72 -16.10 -13.36
N GLN A 191 -9.23 -17.07 -12.59
CA GLN A 191 -10.67 -17.30 -12.43
C GLN A 191 -11.40 -16.08 -11.84
N LEU A 192 -10.77 -15.37 -10.89
CA LEU A 192 -11.27 -14.11 -10.33
C LEU A 192 -11.33 -13.00 -11.39
N LEU A 193 -10.27 -12.83 -12.18
CA LEU A 193 -10.19 -11.84 -13.27
C LEU A 193 -11.25 -12.10 -14.34
N ASP A 194 -11.47 -13.34 -14.75
CA ASP A 194 -12.52 -13.70 -15.71
C ASP A 194 -13.92 -13.36 -15.16
N LYS A 195 -14.19 -13.68 -13.88
CA LYS A 195 -15.45 -13.31 -13.21
C LYS A 195 -15.64 -11.80 -13.12
N VAL A 196 -14.62 -11.04 -12.77
CA VAL A 196 -14.71 -9.57 -12.68
C VAL A 196 -14.83 -8.92 -14.06
N ASN A 197 -14.12 -9.42 -15.08
CA ASN A 197 -14.26 -8.93 -16.45
C ASN A 197 -15.68 -9.14 -17.02
N ALA A 198 -16.38 -10.19 -16.57
CA ALA A 198 -17.78 -10.43 -16.93
C ALA A 198 -18.78 -9.50 -16.21
N ILE A 199 -18.39 -8.79 -15.14
CA ILE A 199 -19.27 -7.98 -14.30
C ILE A 199 -18.79 -6.50 -14.29
N PRO A 200 -19.39 -5.61 -15.10
CA PRO A 200 -19.00 -4.19 -15.08
C PRO A 200 -19.30 -3.53 -13.73
N GLY A 201 -18.39 -2.65 -13.29
CA GLY A 201 -18.53 -1.86 -12.05
C GLY A 201 -17.60 -2.26 -10.90
N TYR A 202 -16.60 -3.12 -11.14
CA TYR A 202 -15.64 -3.56 -10.11
C TYR A 202 -14.16 -3.25 -10.49
N PRO A 203 -13.80 -2.00 -10.85
CA PRO A 203 -12.41 -1.67 -11.20
C PRO A 203 -11.43 -1.95 -10.05
N MET A 204 -11.86 -1.74 -8.79
CA MET A 204 -11.04 -2.00 -7.62
C MET A 204 -10.69 -3.49 -7.44
N ALA A 205 -11.69 -4.37 -7.49
CA ALA A 205 -11.43 -5.82 -7.43
C ALA A 205 -10.58 -6.28 -8.63
N LYS A 206 -10.81 -5.72 -9.83
CA LYS A 206 -9.98 -6.01 -11.00
C LYS A 206 -8.52 -5.64 -10.77
N LEU A 207 -8.25 -4.46 -10.22
CA LEU A 207 -6.91 -4.00 -9.91
C LEU A 207 -6.22 -4.92 -8.90
N GLN A 208 -6.91 -5.22 -7.80
CA GLN A 208 -6.40 -6.12 -6.75
C GLN A 208 -6.08 -7.52 -7.28
N PHE A 209 -6.94 -8.09 -8.14
CA PHE A 209 -6.70 -9.41 -8.74
C PHE A 209 -5.64 -9.39 -9.84
N LEU A 210 -5.41 -8.26 -10.52
CA LEU A 210 -4.26 -8.10 -11.41
C LEU A 210 -2.95 -8.06 -10.61
N MET A 211 -2.89 -7.31 -9.50
CA MET A 211 -1.71 -7.31 -8.62
C MET A 211 -1.45 -8.72 -8.04
N GLY A 212 -2.49 -9.41 -7.56
CA GLY A 212 -2.39 -10.81 -7.13
C GLY A 212 -1.85 -11.74 -8.22
N ALA A 213 -2.48 -11.73 -9.41
CA ALA A 213 -2.00 -12.52 -10.56
C ALA A 213 -0.56 -12.17 -11.00
N SER A 214 -0.11 -10.93 -10.77
CA SER A 214 1.26 -10.51 -11.04
C SER A 214 2.23 -11.13 -10.03
N ASN A 215 1.92 -11.03 -8.73
CA ASN A 215 2.70 -11.59 -7.64
C ASN A 215 2.82 -13.12 -7.78
N GLU A 216 1.71 -13.84 -7.98
CA GLU A 216 1.74 -15.30 -8.15
C GLU A 216 2.47 -15.70 -9.44
N GLY A 217 2.32 -14.92 -10.52
CA GLY A 217 3.07 -15.10 -11.75
C GLY A 217 4.59 -15.01 -11.50
N TYR A 218 5.03 -14.01 -10.75
CA TYR A 218 6.42 -13.78 -10.38
C TYR A 218 6.98 -14.90 -9.48
N TRP A 219 6.27 -15.29 -8.41
CA TRP A 219 6.74 -16.31 -7.47
C TRP A 219 6.68 -17.75 -8.03
N ASN A 220 5.87 -17.99 -9.07
CA ASN A 220 5.79 -19.28 -9.75
C ASN A 220 7.04 -19.59 -10.61
N LYS A 221 8.07 -20.10 -9.93
CA LYS A 221 9.33 -20.58 -10.54
C LYS A 221 9.16 -21.83 -11.43
N GLY A 222 7.99 -22.48 -11.41
CA GLY A 222 7.75 -23.77 -12.06
C GLY A 222 7.68 -23.75 -13.60
N ARG A 223 7.50 -22.59 -14.23
CA ARG A 223 7.45 -22.46 -15.71
C ARG A 223 8.76 -21.97 -16.35
N GLY A 224 9.81 -21.80 -15.55
CA GLY A 224 11.04 -21.10 -15.96
C GLY A 224 10.86 -19.59 -15.87
N PRO A 225 11.91 -18.84 -15.49
CA PRO A 225 11.77 -17.45 -15.05
C PRO A 225 11.16 -16.52 -16.12
N SER A 226 11.58 -16.64 -17.39
CA SER A 226 11.21 -15.66 -18.42
C SER A 226 9.70 -15.60 -18.75
N GLU A 227 9.01 -16.75 -18.92
CA GLU A 227 7.57 -16.76 -19.22
C GLU A 227 6.73 -16.25 -18.04
N SER A 228 7.18 -16.56 -16.82
CA SER A 228 6.59 -16.07 -15.57
C SER A 228 6.70 -14.53 -15.46
N PHE A 229 7.88 -13.97 -15.71
CA PHE A 229 8.11 -12.52 -15.70
C PHE A 229 7.31 -11.76 -16.77
N GLU A 230 7.24 -12.26 -18.01
CA GLU A 230 6.47 -11.60 -19.08
C GLU A 230 4.98 -11.46 -18.73
N LYS A 231 4.38 -12.52 -18.16
CA LYS A 231 2.98 -12.51 -17.73
C LYS A 231 2.74 -11.65 -16.49
N ALA A 232 3.65 -11.68 -15.53
CA ALA A 232 3.58 -10.78 -14.37
C ALA A 232 3.64 -9.31 -14.82
N ASN A 233 4.54 -8.98 -15.76
CA ASN A 233 4.67 -7.63 -16.29
C ASN A 233 3.39 -7.17 -17.02
N ASP A 234 2.77 -7.99 -17.89
CA ASP A 234 1.51 -7.66 -18.57
C ASP A 234 0.34 -7.43 -17.58
N HIS A 235 0.30 -8.17 -16.47
CA HIS A 235 -0.68 -7.92 -15.40
C HIS A 235 -0.41 -6.60 -14.66
N TYR A 236 0.85 -6.27 -14.32
CA TYR A 236 1.20 -4.98 -13.72
C TYR A 236 0.94 -3.80 -14.66
N ASP A 237 1.22 -3.93 -15.97
CA ASP A 237 0.92 -2.87 -16.94
C ASP A 237 -0.58 -2.57 -16.98
N ARG A 238 -1.43 -3.60 -17.01
CA ARG A 238 -2.90 -3.44 -16.94
C ARG A 238 -3.38 -2.90 -15.60
N ALA A 239 -2.69 -3.21 -14.50
CA ALA A 239 -2.98 -2.65 -13.19
C ALA A 239 -2.73 -1.13 -13.17
N ILE A 240 -1.54 -0.71 -13.63
CA ILE A 240 -1.14 0.71 -13.72
C ILE A 240 -2.08 1.48 -14.67
N GLU A 241 -2.42 0.93 -15.83
CA GLU A 241 -3.38 1.54 -16.78
C GLU A 241 -4.75 1.82 -16.15
N LEU A 242 -5.32 0.85 -15.42
CA LEU A 242 -6.60 1.02 -14.74
C LEU A 242 -6.55 2.09 -13.66
N ASP A 243 -5.47 2.13 -12.88
CA ASP A 243 -5.36 3.01 -11.73
C ASP A 243 -5.03 4.46 -12.12
N GLN A 244 -4.17 4.66 -13.12
CA GLN A 244 -3.92 5.98 -13.72
C GLN A 244 -5.20 6.59 -14.34
N GLY A 245 -6.09 5.74 -14.87
CA GLY A 245 -7.37 6.14 -15.46
C GLY A 245 -8.44 6.54 -14.45
N GLU A 246 -8.84 5.62 -13.56
CA GLU A 246 -10.12 5.75 -12.83
C GLU A 246 -10.01 5.93 -11.31
N MET A 247 -8.94 5.46 -10.65
CA MET A 247 -8.95 5.32 -9.18
C MET A 247 -7.86 6.14 -8.46
N LYS A 248 -6.60 6.10 -8.93
CA LYS A 248 -5.41 6.70 -8.27
C LYS A 248 -5.20 6.27 -6.82
N VAL A 249 -5.77 5.15 -6.37
CA VAL A 249 -5.72 4.76 -4.95
C VAL A 249 -4.50 3.89 -4.66
N TYR A 250 -4.08 3.05 -5.61
CA TYR A 250 -3.01 2.05 -5.47
C TYR A 250 -1.87 2.28 -6.48
N ALA A 251 -1.81 3.46 -7.11
CA ALA A 251 -0.92 3.67 -8.26
C ALA A 251 0.54 3.55 -7.81
N VAL A 252 0.83 4.13 -6.65
CA VAL A 252 2.08 3.99 -5.91
C VAL A 252 2.45 2.52 -5.64
N GLU A 253 1.49 1.70 -5.18
CA GLU A 253 1.72 0.29 -4.87
C GLU A 253 1.95 -0.54 -6.15
N SER A 254 1.20 -0.26 -7.21
CA SER A 254 1.34 -0.92 -8.52
C SER A 254 2.68 -0.58 -9.19
N LEU A 255 3.11 0.67 -9.12
CA LEU A 255 4.42 1.12 -9.62
C LEU A 255 5.57 0.51 -8.80
N LEU A 256 5.44 0.48 -7.46
CA LEU A 256 6.43 -0.13 -6.57
C LEU A 256 6.57 -1.63 -6.83
N ALA A 257 5.47 -2.39 -6.80
CA ALA A 257 5.49 -3.83 -7.06
C ALA A 257 6.06 -4.16 -8.45
N LYS A 258 5.72 -3.36 -9.48
CA LYS A 258 6.33 -3.50 -10.81
C LYS A 258 7.84 -3.24 -10.78
N SER A 259 8.30 -2.21 -10.07
CA SER A 259 9.73 -1.91 -9.94
C SER A 259 10.48 -3.07 -9.26
N GLU A 260 9.95 -3.63 -8.17
CA GLU A 260 10.56 -4.77 -7.47
C GLU A 260 10.62 -6.03 -8.36
N MET A 261 9.56 -6.29 -9.15
CA MET A 261 9.57 -7.38 -10.13
C MET A 261 10.64 -7.17 -11.22
N LEU A 262 10.88 -5.94 -11.70
CA LEU A 262 11.95 -5.65 -12.66
C LEU A 262 13.35 -5.83 -12.05
N VAL A 263 13.57 -5.39 -10.81
CA VAL A 263 14.83 -5.64 -10.08
C VAL A 263 15.06 -7.13 -9.89
N ALA A 264 14.03 -7.89 -9.49
CA ALA A 264 14.12 -9.33 -9.34
C ALA A 264 14.37 -10.06 -10.67
N LYS A 265 13.75 -9.60 -11.77
CA LYS A 265 14.00 -10.10 -13.14
C LYS A 265 15.45 -9.89 -13.56
N ALA A 266 16.00 -8.71 -13.28
CA ALA A 266 17.41 -8.41 -13.52
C ALA A 266 18.33 -9.32 -12.68
N GLY A 267 18.09 -9.41 -11.36
CA GLY A 267 18.89 -10.23 -10.45
C GLY A 267 18.82 -11.74 -10.68
N ALA A 268 17.75 -12.23 -11.32
CA ALA A 268 17.59 -13.64 -11.71
C ALA A 268 18.29 -14.01 -13.04
N SER A 269 18.88 -13.05 -13.75
CA SER A 269 19.56 -13.27 -15.03
C SER A 269 21.08 -13.20 -14.90
N ASP A 270 21.80 -14.15 -15.50
CA ASP A 270 23.27 -14.08 -15.67
C ASP A 270 23.72 -12.85 -16.49
N SER A 271 22.78 -12.26 -17.25
CA SER A 271 22.94 -11.04 -18.04
C SER A 271 21.66 -10.20 -17.87
N PRO A 272 21.54 -9.36 -16.83
CA PRO A 272 20.40 -8.48 -16.66
C PRO A 272 20.22 -7.58 -17.89
N ASP A 273 18.97 -7.35 -18.30
CA ASP A 273 18.67 -6.35 -19.32
C ASP A 273 18.78 -4.94 -18.70
N PRO A 274 19.68 -4.06 -19.17
CA PRO A 274 19.79 -2.70 -18.64
C PRO A 274 18.48 -1.93 -18.77
N ALA A 275 17.62 -2.24 -19.74
CA ALA A 275 16.32 -1.59 -19.90
C ALA A 275 15.35 -1.90 -18.74
N ASP A 276 15.41 -3.11 -18.15
CA ASP A 276 14.60 -3.44 -16.97
C ASP A 276 15.08 -2.65 -15.74
N ILE A 277 16.40 -2.51 -15.57
CA ILE A 277 17.02 -1.76 -14.46
C ILE A 277 16.68 -0.27 -14.55
N GLU A 278 16.91 0.35 -15.71
CA GLU A 278 16.55 1.76 -15.94
C GLU A 278 15.05 1.99 -15.73
N ARG A 279 14.21 1.05 -16.21
CA ARG A 279 12.76 1.17 -16.01
C ARG A 279 12.36 1.00 -14.53
N ALA A 280 13.07 0.20 -13.74
CA ALA A 280 12.86 0.12 -12.31
C ALA A 280 13.22 1.44 -11.61
N LYS A 281 14.35 2.07 -11.97
CA LYS A 281 14.75 3.39 -11.46
C LYS A 281 13.68 4.45 -11.76
N ASP A 282 13.23 4.55 -13.02
CA ASP A 282 12.15 5.46 -13.44
C ASP A 282 10.89 5.34 -12.55
N LEU A 283 10.43 4.10 -12.32
CA LEU A 283 9.22 3.81 -11.55
C LEU A 283 9.39 4.18 -10.06
N LEU A 284 10.57 3.95 -9.49
CA LEU A 284 10.89 4.34 -8.11
C LEU A 284 10.98 5.86 -7.97
N GLU A 285 11.54 6.57 -8.96
CA GLU A 285 11.52 8.04 -9.01
C GLU A 285 10.08 8.58 -9.11
N GLU A 286 9.21 7.97 -9.93
CA GLU A 286 7.78 8.31 -10.04
C GLU A 286 7.06 8.13 -8.68
N VAL A 287 7.29 7.00 -8.00
CA VAL A 287 6.77 6.72 -6.65
C VAL A 287 7.24 7.76 -5.62
N ILE A 288 8.53 8.07 -5.58
CA ILE A 288 9.10 9.05 -4.63
C ILE A 288 8.61 10.48 -4.92
N ALA A 289 8.38 10.82 -6.19
CA ALA A 289 7.84 12.12 -6.61
C ALA A 289 6.36 12.29 -6.28
N ASP A 290 5.60 11.20 -6.18
CA ASP A 290 4.15 11.26 -5.97
C ASP A 290 3.77 11.86 -4.59
N ARG A 291 2.72 12.68 -4.60
CA ARG A 291 2.24 13.38 -3.39
C ARG A 291 1.37 12.49 -2.51
N THR A 292 0.66 11.52 -3.07
CA THR A 292 -0.16 10.57 -2.32
C THR A 292 0.72 9.61 -1.54
N PHE A 293 1.82 9.13 -2.12
CA PHE A 293 2.87 8.37 -1.42
C PHE A 293 3.38 9.11 -0.17
N ARG A 294 3.79 10.37 -0.34
CA ARG A 294 4.28 11.21 0.78
C ARG A 294 3.22 11.46 1.86
N ALA A 295 1.93 11.50 1.50
CA ALA A 295 0.82 11.74 2.41
C ALA A 295 0.28 10.45 3.08
N ASN A 296 0.45 9.28 2.48
CA ASN A 296 -0.14 8.03 2.96
C ASN A 296 0.64 7.51 4.20
N PRO A 297 0.01 7.33 5.38
CA PRO A 297 0.67 6.78 6.56
C PRO A 297 0.79 5.25 6.55
N MET A 298 0.10 4.55 5.65
CA MET A 298 0.08 3.08 5.59
C MET A 298 1.18 2.49 4.71
N VAL A 299 1.74 3.27 3.77
CA VAL A 299 2.85 2.81 2.93
C VAL A 299 4.16 2.97 3.70
N ASN A 300 4.97 1.91 3.75
CA ASN A 300 6.33 2.01 4.28
C ASN A 300 7.17 2.88 3.34
N LYS A 301 7.33 4.15 3.73
CA LYS A 301 7.94 5.18 2.88
C LYS A 301 9.42 4.98 2.61
N GLY A 302 10.14 4.18 3.41
CA GLY A 302 11.57 3.99 3.18
C GLY A 302 11.90 2.96 2.09
N ILE A 303 11.01 2.00 1.82
CA ILE A 303 11.27 0.93 0.82
C ILE A 303 11.64 1.51 -0.55
N PRO A 304 10.90 2.46 -1.16
CA PRO A 304 11.26 2.98 -2.48
C PRO A 304 12.59 3.75 -2.49
N PHE A 305 12.93 4.43 -1.39
CA PHE A 305 14.23 5.11 -1.26
C PHE A 305 15.38 4.10 -1.18
N ARG A 306 15.27 3.05 -0.36
CA ARG A 306 16.30 1.99 -0.26
C ARG A 306 16.48 1.27 -1.60
N ARG A 307 15.39 0.83 -2.23
CA ARG A 307 15.42 0.19 -3.56
C ARG A 307 16.06 1.08 -4.63
N LEU A 308 15.80 2.39 -4.63
CA LEU A 308 16.45 3.29 -5.58
C LEU A 308 17.94 3.48 -5.25
N ALA A 309 18.32 3.55 -3.97
CA ALA A 309 19.71 3.61 -3.53
C ALA A 309 20.50 2.37 -3.98
N ASP A 310 19.95 1.17 -3.79
CA ASP A 310 20.54 -0.10 -4.23
C ASP A 310 20.89 -0.08 -5.72
N LEU A 311 19.97 0.42 -6.55
CA LEU A 311 20.12 0.47 -8.01
C LEU A 311 21.08 1.53 -8.53
N ILE A 312 21.36 2.58 -7.76
CA ILE A 312 22.20 3.70 -8.20
C ILE A 312 23.54 3.82 -7.47
N ARG A 313 23.79 3.07 -6.39
CA ARG A 313 25.00 3.28 -5.55
C ARG A 313 26.33 3.21 -6.30
N GLU A 314 26.42 2.37 -7.33
CA GLU A 314 27.62 2.24 -8.17
C GLU A 314 27.78 3.38 -9.20
N GLU A 315 26.67 4.07 -9.52
CA GLU A 315 26.61 5.14 -10.53
C GLU A 315 26.68 6.55 -9.89
N ASP A 316 26.00 6.72 -8.75
CA ASP A 316 25.92 7.94 -7.96
C ASP A 316 25.85 7.57 -6.45
N PRO A 317 27.00 7.22 -5.84
CA PRO A 317 27.06 6.82 -4.43
C PRO A 317 26.62 7.92 -3.46
N VAL A 318 26.82 9.19 -3.83
CA VAL A 318 26.40 10.34 -3.00
C VAL A 318 24.88 10.43 -2.97
N ARG A 319 24.21 10.31 -4.12
CA ARG A 319 22.75 10.28 -4.20
C ARG A 319 22.17 9.04 -3.51
N ALA A 320 22.84 7.88 -3.58
CA ALA A 320 22.42 6.69 -2.84
C ALA A 320 22.42 6.94 -1.32
N ILE A 321 23.45 7.60 -0.77
CA ILE A 321 23.48 8.00 0.65
C ILE A 321 22.32 8.95 0.99
N ASP A 322 22.05 9.97 0.17
CA ASP A 322 20.91 10.90 0.36
C ASP A 322 19.54 10.17 0.34
N LEU A 323 19.42 9.08 -0.41
CA LEU A 323 18.22 8.24 -0.43
C LEU A 323 18.12 7.36 0.82
N LEU A 324 19.20 6.70 1.26
CA LEU A 324 19.23 5.91 2.50
C LEU A 324 18.98 6.78 3.75
N GLU A 325 19.52 8.00 3.76
CA GLU A 325 19.20 9.05 4.74
C GLU A 325 17.70 9.37 4.79
N GLN A 326 17.00 9.34 3.64
CA GLN A 326 15.56 9.52 3.55
C GLN A 326 14.79 8.25 3.94
N ALA A 327 15.30 7.06 3.64
CA ALA A 327 14.72 5.79 4.10
C ALA A 327 14.70 5.72 5.63
N ARG A 328 15.86 5.94 6.28
CA ARG A 328 16.03 6.01 7.73
C ARG A 328 15.05 6.98 8.40
N LYS A 329 14.91 8.20 7.86
CA LYS A 329 13.97 9.23 8.36
C LYS A 329 12.49 8.81 8.25
N ASN A 330 12.17 7.79 7.47
CA ASN A 330 10.81 7.31 7.19
C ASN A 330 10.48 5.94 7.80
N GLN A 331 11.47 5.16 8.25
CA GLN A 331 11.27 3.78 8.71
C GLN A 331 11.41 3.55 10.23
N GLY A 332 11.99 4.51 10.96
CA GLY A 332 12.14 4.42 12.42
C GLY A 332 13.26 3.48 12.87
N ASP A 333 13.40 3.38 14.18
CA ASP A 333 14.63 2.96 14.86
C ASP A 333 15.10 1.51 14.57
N LEU A 334 14.20 0.62 14.10
CA LEU A 334 14.53 -0.78 13.80
C LEU A 334 15.33 -0.91 12.49
N GLU A 335 14.85 -0.28 11.41
CA GLU A 335 15.52 -0.33 10.10
C GLU A 335 16.78 0.53 10.09
N GLU A 336 16.89 1.55 10.97
CA GLU A 336 18.05 2.45 11.07
C GLU A 336 19.41 1.72 11.16
N GLY A 337 19.43 0.50 11.71
CA GLY A 337 20.62 -0.37 11.70
C GLY A 337 21.07 -0.80 10.29
N TYR A 338 20.14 -1.09 9.39
CA TYR A 338 20.40 -1.45 8.00
C TYR A 338 20.85 -0.24 7.19
N GLU A 339 20.13 0.89 7.23
CA GLU A 339 20.52 2.07 6.45
C GLU A 339 21.89 2.61 6.88
N ASN A 340 22.22 2.63 8.18
CA ASN A 340 23.58 3.03 8.60
C ASN A 340 24.65 1.99 8.18
N LEU A 341 24.33 0.70 8.13
CA LEU A 341 25.28 -0.30 7.62
C LEU A 341 25.56 -0.07 6.13
N GLU A 342 24.52 0.10 5.31
CA GLU A 342 24.64 0.33 3.87
C GLU A 342 25.36 1.64 3.55
N ILE A 343 25.04 2.74 4.25
CA ILE A 343 25.77 4.02 4.12
C ILE A 343 27.26 3.83 4.47
N GLY A 344 27.57 3.10 5.56
CA GLY A 344 28.95 2.81 5.96
C GLY A 344 29.73 1.99 4.91
N LEU A 345 29.06 1.04 4.24
CA LEU A 345 29.64 0.29 3.12
C LEU A 345 29.90 1.17 1.91
N ILE A 346 28.97 2.07 1.53
CA ILE A 346 29.18 3.00 0.41
C ILE A 346 30.39 3.91 0.67
N TYR A 347 30.50 4.47 1.89
CA TYR A 347 31.67 5.28 2.25
C TYR A 347 32.99 4.48 2.19
N LYS A 348 33.00 3.25 2.69
CA LYS A 348 34.18 2.37 2.68
C LYS A 348 34.59 1.93 1.29
N GLU A 349 33.66 1.48 0.47
CA GLU A 349 33.94 0.71 -0.75
C GLU A 349 33.90 1.55 -2.03
N LEU A 350 33.05 2.58 -2.07
CA LEU A 350 32.80 3.38 -3.28
C LEU A 350 33.35 4.81 -3.20
N LEU A 351 33.50 5.37 -1.99
CA LEU A 351 34.02 6.74 -1.78
C LEU A 351 35.43 6.81 -1.17
N ASP A 352 35.98 5.70 -0.69
CA ASP A 352 37.29 5.63 0.01
C ASP A 352 37.40 6.62 1.20
N ASP A 353 36.29 6.80 1.93
CA ASP A 353 36.23 7.61 3.16
C ASP A 353 36.05 6.69 4.39
N PRO A 354 37.16 6.18 4.95
CA PRO A 354 37.10 5.29 6.11
C PRO A 354 36.68 6.00 7.40
N ASP A 355 36.76 7.33 7.47
CA ASP A 355 36.36 8.09 8.66
C ASP A 355 34.82 8.19 8.74
N GLN A 356 34.16 8.49 7.63
CA GLN A 356 32.69 8.42 7.54
C GLN A 356 32.17 6.97 7.65
N ALA A 357 32.87 5.99 7.08
CA ALA A 357 32.50 4.58 7.24
C ALA A 357 32.53 4.14 8.72
N VAL A 358 33.58 4.50 9.47
CA VAL A 358 33.66 4.22 10.92
C VAL A 358 32.51 4.87 11.68
N GLU A 359 32.19 6.14 11.40
CA GLU A 359 31.09 6.85 12.07
C GLU A 359 29.75 6.10 11.89
N HIS A 360 29.45 5.65 10.68
CA HIS A 360 28.22 4.93 10.40
C HIS A 360 28.18 3.52 11.02
N PHE A 361 29.26 2.75 10.96
CA PHE A 361 29.30 1.43 11.63
C PHE A 361 29.23 1.56 13.17
N GLU A 362 29.80 2.62 13.77
CA GLU A 362 29.65 2.87 15.21
C GLU A 362 28.20 3.22 15.59
N ARG A 363 27.44 3.90 14.73
CA ARG A 363 25.98 4.08 14.92
C ARG A 363 25.22 2.75 14.88
N VAL A 364 25.58 1.82 13.98
CA VAL A 364 24.97 0.47 13.93
C VAL A 364 25.23 -0.30 15.22
N HIS A 365 26.46 -0.25 15.74
CA HIS A 365 26.81 -0.86 17.03
C HIS A 365 26.00 -0.27 18.20
N GLN A 366 25.84 1.05 18.22
CA GLN A 366 25.15 1.78 19.28
C GLN A 366 23.62 1.66 19.24
N ASN A 367 23.00 1.41 18.08
CA ASN A 367 21.56 1.23 17.97
C ASN A 367 21.13 -0.07 18.68
N GLU A 368 20.53 0.02 19.87
CA GLU A 368 20.09 -1.15 20.66
C GLU A 368 19.13 -2.08 19.91
N LEU A 369 18.30 -1.54 19.00
CA LEU A 369 17.29 -2.27 18.24
C LEU A 369 17.83 -2.92 16.95
N ALA A 370 18.99 -2.49 16.45
CA ALA A 370 19.59 -3.08 15.24
C ALA A 370 19.85 -4.60 15.44
N PRO A 371 19.45 -5.46 14.48
CA PRO A 371 19.58 -6.91 14.63
C PRO A 371 21.02 -7.40 14.85
N ARG A 372 21.15 -8.55 15.52
CA ARG A 372 22.44 -9.03 16.05
C ARG A 372 23.45 -9.28 14.94
N GLU A 373 22.99 -9.81 13.82
CA GLU A 373 23.77 -10.16 12.64
C GLU A 373 24.35 -8.88 11.99
N VAL A 374 23.55 -7.82 11.92
CA VAL A 374 23.92 -6.49 11.41
C VAL A 374 25.01 -5.87 12.27
N LYS A 375 24.85 -5.92 13.60
CA LYS A 375 25.88 -5.47 14.57
C LYS A 375 27.18 -6.26 14.43
N GLN A 376 27.09 -7.59 14.40
CA GLN A 376 28.27 -8.44 14.27
C GLN A 376 29.03 -8.19 12.97
N PHE A 377 28.31 -7.89 11.88
CA PHE A 377 28.94 -7.53 10.61
C PHE A 377 29.57 -6.12 10.68
N ALA A 378 28.87 -5.12 11.22
CA ALA A 378 29.43 -3.78 11.42
C ALA A 378 30.68 -3.78 12.33
N ASP A 379 30.68 -4.58 13.40
CA ASP A 379 31.83 -4.78 14.29
C ASP A 379 33.05 -5.35 13.54
N GLN A 380 32.83 -6.32 12.64
CA GLN A 380 33.89 -6.85 11.77
C GLN A 380 34.42 -5.80 10.80
N GLN A 381 33.55 -4.95 10.22
CA GLN A 381 33.98 -3.84 9.36
C GLN A 381 34.80 -2.81 10.14
N LEU A 382 34.40 -2.50 11.39
CA LEU A 382 35.15 -1.62 12.29
C LEU A 382 36.53 -2.18 12.65
N GLU A 383 36.64 -3.47 12.95
CA GLU A 383 37.93 -4.10 13.28
C GLU A 383 38.88 -4.10 12.06
N GLN A 384 38.36 -4.33 10.85
CA GLN A 384 39.14 -4.22 9.60
C GLN A 384 39.63 -2.78 9.35
N LEU A 385 38.77 -1.77 9.51
CA LEU A 385 39.17 -0.37 9.32
C LEU A 385 40.18 0.08 10.39
N LYS A 386 39.97 -0.32 11.65
CA LYS A 386 40.87 0.01 12.77
C LYS A 386 42.24 -0.66 12.64
N SER A 387 42.30 -1.92 12.20
CA SER A 387 43.58 -2.59 11.92
C SER A 387 44.33 -1.96 10.75
N THR A 388 43.64 -1.64 9.64
CA THR A 388 44.24 -0.95 8.48
C THR A 388 44.81 0.43 8.85
N ARG A 389 44.17 1.17 9.77
CA ARG A 389 44.63 2.48 10.25
C ARG A 389 45.80 2.42 11.25
N LEU A 390 46.03 1.25 11.86
CA LEU A 390 47.07 1.04 12.88
C LEU A 390 48.42 0.61 12.31
N GLU A 391 48.49 0.26 11.03
CA GLU A 391 49.75 0.27 10.31
C GLU A 391 50.07 1.73 9.95
N PRO A 392 51.02 2.41 10.65
CA PRO A 392 51.52 3.68 10.13
C PRO A 392 52.08 3.40 8.73
N PRO A 393 51.82 4.26 7.73
CA PRO A 393 52.48 4.08 6.44
C PRO A 393 53.99 4.00 6.67
N ASP A 394 54.66 3.08 5.96
CA ASP A 394 56.12 2.81 6.04
C ASP A 394 56.97 4.00 5.52
N LEU A 395 56.79 5.16 6.14
CA LEU A 395 57.59 6.37 5.99
C LEU A 395 59.03 6.14 6.50
N TYR A 396 59.25 5.05 7.22
CA TYR A 396 60.55 4.51 7.61
C TYR A 396 60.86 3.19 6.88
N SER A 397 60.81 3.20 5.55
CA SER A 397 61.64 2.28 4.78
C SER A 397 63.09 2.37 5.31
N PRO A 398 63.75 1.26 5.65
CA PRO A 398 65.10 1.28 6.24
C PRO A 398 66.12 2.09 5.41
N ASP A 399 65.97 2.10 4.08
CA ASP A 399 66.82 2.84 3.14
C ASP A 399 66.69 4.38 3.23
N MET A 400 65.65 4.89 3.90
CA MET A 400 65.48 6.34 4.16
C MET A 400 66.22 6.80 5.42
N LEU A 401 66.48 5.91 6.38
CA LEU A 401 67.24 6.24 7.59
C LEU A 401 68.74 6.46 7.32
N ASP A 402 69.31 5.80 6.31
CA ASP A 402 70.71 5.97 5.90
C ASP A 402 70.97 7.26 5.09
N LYS A 403 69.93 8.06 4.77
CA LYS A 403 70.05 9.34 4.05
C LYS A 403 69.98 10.58 4.93
N PHE A 404 69.65 10.43 6.21
CA PHE A 404 69.78 11.54 7.16
C PHE A 404 71.26 11.71 7.53
N PRO A 405 71.87 12.89 7.31
CA PRO A 405 73.24 13.12 7.72
C PRO A 405 73.33 12.94 9.24
N ARG A 406 74.35 12.20 9.69
CA ARG A 406 74.56 11.98 11.13
C ARG A 406 74.96 13.32 11.74
N GLU A 407 74.57 13.58 13.00
CA GLU A 407 74.80 14.87 13.67
C GLU A 407 76.30 15.29 13.80
N GLY A 408 77.24 14.44 13.37
CA GLY A 408 78.67 14.77 13.25
C GLY A 408 79.09 15.39 11.91
N ASP A 409 78.27 15.36 10.85
CA ASP A 409 78.63 15.82 9.50
C ASP A 409 78.32 17.30 9.24
N LEU A 410 77.87 18.03 10.27
CA LEU A 410 77.61 19.48 10.25
C LEU A 410 78.67 20.24 11.08
N GLN A 411 79.88 20.39 10.52
CA GLN A 411 80.94 21.30 11.02
C GLN A 411 81.56 22.13 9.88
#